data_AF-A0A6A5QMD5-F1
#
_entry.id   AF-A0A6A5QMD5-F1
#
_cell.length_a   1.000
_cell.length_b   1.000
_cell.length_c   1.000
_cell.angle_alpha   90.00
_cell.angle_beta   90.00
_cell.angle_gamma   90.00
#
_symmetry.space_group_name_H-M   'P 1'
#
loop_
_entity.id
_entity.type
_entity.pdbx_description
1 polymer ?
#
loop_
_entity_poly.entity_id
_entity_poly.type
_entity_poly.pdbx_seq_one_letter_code
_entity_poly.pdbx_strand_id
1 'polypeptide(L)'
;MVVPIYKQWTAEMIRIQVVEQDNIVQLLAFFEDFSHADAMNFQLRVTDTFEKTEKGGKFGLRLVDAKFALPVEERRGQGKMQKEEGRLTGWAGTKRKFVCLDEIEYPGEHDDIVIQFDSAEIRDTFAAALPAAAVGRKFTVRRKM
;
A
#
# COMPACT_ATOMS: atom_id res chain seq x y z
N MET A 1 15.34 17.41 -22.40
CA MET A 1 14.48 16.22 -22.18
C MET A 1 14.69 15.79 -20.75
N VAL A 2 13.72 16.02 -19.86
CA VAL A 2 13.83 15.66 -18.44
C VAL A 2 13.32 14.23 -18.29
N VAL A 3 14.17 13.32 -17.83
CA VAL A 3 13.76 11.95 -17.47
C VAL A 3 13.03 12.04 -16.13
N PRO A 4 11.81 11.46 -16.00
CA PRO A 4 11.14 11.39 -14.71
C PRO A 4 12.01 10.62 -13.71
N ILE A 5 12.39 11.28 -12.60
CA ILE A 5 13.11 10.63 -11.50
C ILE A 5 12.05 10.03 -10.58
N TYR A 6 11.78 8.75 -10.76
CA TYR A 6 10.90 7.99 -9.85
C TYR A 6 11.61 7.79 -8.50
N LYS A 7 10.98 8.24 -7.41
CA LYS A 7 11.48 8.05 -6.04
C LYS A 7 10.97 6.71 -5.51
N GLN A 8 11.61 5.61 -5.88
CA GLN A 8 11.22 4.30 -5.37
C GLN A 8 11.41 4.22 -3.85
N TRP A 9 10.36 3.78 -3.16
CA TRP A 9 10.39 3.43 -1.75
C TRP A 9 10.33 1.91 -1.59
N THR A 10 11.17 1.38 -0.71
CA THR A 10 11.23 -0.05 -0.41
C THR A 10 11.31 -0.20 1.11
N ALA A 11 10.51 -1.11 1.65
CA ALA A 11 10.63 -1.60 3.02
C ALA A 11 10.76 -3.13 2.96
N GLU A 12 11.58 -3.71 3.84
CA GLU A 12 11.88 -5.14 3.83
C GLU A 12 11.08 -5.90 4.89
N MET A 13 10.92 -5.31 6.08
CA MET A 13 10.12 -5.86 7.18
C MET A 13 8.81 -5.07 7.31
N ILE A 14 7.71 -5.71 6.90
CA ILE A 14 6.36 -5.13 6.85
C ILE A 14 5.37 -6.14 7.43
N ARG A 15 4.51 -5.67 8.35
CA ARG A 15 3.30 -6.39 8.76
C ARG A 15 2.10 -5.77 8.07
N ILE A 16 1.38 -6.56 7.28
CA ILE A 16 0.19 -6.11 6.54
C ILE A 16 -1.05 -6.78 7.13
N GLN A 17 -2.13 -6.02 7.28
CA GLN A 17 -3.44 -6.51 7.71
C GLN A 17 -4.53 -5.91 6.83
N VAL A 18 -5.49 -6.73 6.41
CA VAL A 18 -6.74 -6.24 5.81
C VAL A 18 -7.80 -6.25 6.91
N VAL A 19 -8.51 -5.13 7.07
CA VAL A 19 -9.58 -4.97 8.06
C VAL A 19 -10.83 -4.45 7.36
N GLU A 20 -11.99 -4.74 7.94
CA GLU A 20 -13.28 -4.22 7.49
C GLU A 20 -14.00 -3.62 8.70
N GLN A 21 -14.41 -2.35 8.58
CA GLN A 21 -15.21 -1.63 9.57
C GLN A 21 -16.26 -0.80 8.83
N ASP A 22 -17.51 -0.84 9.27
CA ASP A 22 -18.63 -0.06 8.71
C ASP A 22 -18.75 -0.15 7.17
N ASN A 23 -18.54 -1.36 6.62
CA ASN A 23 -18.52 -1.65 5.17
C ASN A 23 -17.42 -0.90 4.39
N ILE A 24 -16.36 -0.46 5.07
CA ILE A 24 -15.14 0.07 4.47
C ILE A 24 -14.01 -0.94 4.70
N VAL A 25 -13.41 -1.41 3.60
CA VAL A 25 -12.23 -2.28 3.64
C VAL A 25 -10.97 -1.41 3.62
N GLN A 26 -10.01 -1.72 4.49
CA GLN A 26 -8.75 -1.00 4.64
C GLN A 26 -7.58 -1.99 4.64
N LEU A 27 -6.48 -1.61 3.99
CA LEU A 27 -5.19 -2.27 4.13
C LEU A 27 -4.34 -1.42 5.06
N LEU A 28 -3.89 -2.01 6.16
CA LEU A 28 -2.99 -1.40 7.12
C LEU A 28 -1.59 -2.01 6.91
N ALA A 29 -0.59 -1.16 6.73
CA ALA A 29 0.81 -1.56 6.62
C ALA A 29 1.60 -0.95 7.78
N PHE A 30 2.25 -1.79 8.57
CA PHE A 30 3.13 -1.40 9.67
C PHE A 30 4.57 -1.78 9.31
N PHE A 31 5.50 -0.87 9.52
CA PHE A 31 6.89 -1.00 9.08
C PHE A 31 7.82 -0.98 10.29
N GLU A 32 8.89 -1.77 10.25
CA GLU A 32 9.88 -1.79 11.34
C GLU A 32 10.99 -0.74 11.14
N ASP A 33 11.58 -0.69 9.93
CA ASP A 33 12.71 0.16 9.57
C ASP A 33 12.48 0.97 8.27
N PHE A 34 11.25 1.42 8.02
CA PHE A 34 10.95 2.23 6.83
C PHE A 34 11.16 3.73 7.08
N SER A 35 12.00 4.36 6.26
CA SER A 35 12.47 5.74 6.49
C SER A 35 11.44 6.85 6.28
N HIS A 36 10.23 6.53 5.80
CA HIS A 36 9.17 7.50 5.53
C HIS A 36 7.99 7.40 6.51
N ALA A 37 7.61 6.19 6.94
CA ALA A 37 6.47 5.97 7.83
C ALA A 37 6.66 4.74 8.72
N ASP A 38 6.20 4.80 9.97
CA ASP A 38 6.08 3.61 10.84
C ASP A 38 4.78 2.82 10.57
N ALA A 39 3.72 3.49 10.10
CA ALA A 39 2.46 2.87 9.69
C ALA A 39 1.74 3.68 8.58
N MET A 40 0.93 3.00 7.76
CA MET A 40 0.08 3.58 6.71
C MET A 40 -1.27 2.85 6.63
N ASN A 41 -2.32 3.57 6.22
CA ASN A 41 -3.67 3.06 5.97
C ASN A 41 -4.07 3.38 4.52
N PHE A 42 -4.54 2.38 3.79
CA PHE A 42 -5.02 2.48 2.40
C PHE A 42 -6.47 2.01 2.34
N GLN A 43 -7.40 2.90 2.00
CA GLN A 43 -8.79 2.50 1.75
C GLN A 43 -8.85 1.66 0.46
N LEU A 44 -9.44 0.47 0.54
CA LEU A 44 -9.64 -0.42 -0.60
C LEU A 44 -11.10 -0.40 -1.05
N ARG A 45 -11.33 -0.35 -2.36
CA ARG A 45 -12.66 -0.34 -2.99
C ARG A 45 -12.78 -1.44 -4.03
N VAL A 46 -14.01 -1.83 -4.31
CA VAL A 46 -14.37 -2.80 -5.37
C VAL A 46 -13.99 -2.30 -6.78
N THR A 47 -13.77 -0.99 -6.93
CA THR A 47 -13.31 -0.35 -8.18
C THR A 47 -11.79 -0.34 -8.36
N ASP A 48 -11.02 -0.63 -7.31
CA ASP A 48 -9.56 -0.56 -7.37
C ASP A 48 -9.00 -1.79 -8.11
N THR A 49 -7.85 -1.63 -8.78
CA THR A 49 -7.28 -2.67 -9.66
C THR A 49 -6.10 -3.36 -8.99
N PHE A 50 -6.19 -4.70 -8.89
CA PHE A 50 -5.17 -5.54 -8.27
C PHE A 50 -4.60 -6.52 -9.31
N GLU A 51 -3.31 -6.38 -9.63
CA GLU A 51 -2.61 -7.23 -10.60
C GLU A 51 -1.68 -8.23 -9.90
N LYS A 52 -1.83 -9.53 -10.19
CA LYS A 52 -0.79 -10.50 -9.82
C LYS A 52 0.45 -10.26 -10.68
N THR A 53 1.62 -10.16 -10.04
CA THR A 53 2.90 -9.99 -10.74
C THR A 53 3.84 -11.12 -10.35
N GLU A 54 4.50 -11.71 -11.35
CA GLU A 54 5.50 -12.76 -11.19
C GLU A 54 6.73 -12.32 -11.98
N LYS A 55 7.69 -11.70 -11.28
CA LYS A 55 8.92 -11.15 -11.89
C LYS A 55 10.13 -11.63 -11.11
N GLY A 56 11.11 -12.18 -11.84
CA GLY A 56 12.37 -12.66 -11.23
C GLY A 56 12.18 -13.79 -10.20
N GLY A 57 11.17 -14.64 -10.36
CA GLY A 57 10.86 -15.73 -9.43
C GLY A 57 10.17 -15.30 -8.13
N LYS A 58 9.89 -14.01 -7.93
CA LYS A 58 9.12 -13.51 -6.79
C LYS A 58 7.63 -13.44 -7.10
N PHE A 59 6.81 -13.86 -6.16
CA PHE A 59 5.35 -13.71 -6.22
C PHE A 59 4.99 -12.34 -5.64
N GLY A 60 4.20 -11.56 -6.38
CA GLY A 60 3.77 -10.26 -5.91
C GLY A 60 2.34 -9.93 -6.29
N LEU A 61 1.78 -8.96 -5.58
CA LEU A 61 0.52 -8.32 -5.92
C LEU A 61 0.76 -6.82 -6.03
N ARG A 62 0.37 -6.23 -7.16
CA ARG A 62 0.37 -4.79 -7.37
C ARG A 62 -1.02 -4.23 -7.10
N LEU A 63 -1.08 -3.17 -6.30
CA LEU A 63 -2.21 -2.26 -6.20
C LEU A 63 -1.94 -1.13 -7.19
N VAL A 64 -2.78 -0.98 -8.21
CA VAL A 64 -2.64 0.04 -9.26
C VAL A 64 -3.33 1.33 -8.81
N ASP A 65 -2.66 2.48 -8.99
CA ASP A 65 -3.18 3.81 -8.57
C ASP A 65 -3.61 3.86 -7.10
N ALA A 66 -2.84 3.22 -6.21
CA ALA A 66 -3.15 3.11 -4.80
C ALA A 66 -3.07 4.49 -4.14
N LYS A 67 -4.16 4.95 -3.51
CA LYS A 67 -4.28 6.31 -2.97
C LYS A 67 -3.99 6.33 -1.48
N PHE A 68 -3.14 7.24 -1.05
CA PHE A 68 -2.72 7.34 0.35
C PHE A 68 -2.49 8.78 0.82
N ALA A 69 -2.57 8.96 2.13
CA ALA A 69 -2.09 10.16 2.79
C ALA A 69 -0.60 9.98 3.13
N LEU A 70 0.22 10.99 2.86
CA LEU A 70 1.58 11.03 3.40
C LEU A 70 1.53 11.22 4.93
N PRO A 71 2.54 10.75 5.68
CA PRO A 71 2.68 11.05 7.09
C PRO A 71 2.60 12.55 7.38
N VAL A 72 1.99 12.91 8.53
CA VAL A 72 1.64 14.30 8.91
C VAL A 72 2.82 15.28 8.83
N GLU A 73 4.04 14.81 9.04
CA GLU A 73 5.25 15.63 9.04
C GLU A 73 5.77 15.93 7.63
N GLU A 74 5.77 14.95 6.70
CA GLU A 74 6.04 15.22 5.28
C GLU A 74 4.98 16.18 4.71
N ARG A 75 3.69 16.04 5.11
CA ARG A 75 2.60 16.98 4.77
C ARG A 75 2.81 18.42 5.24
N ARG A 76 3.61 18.67 6.28
CA ARG A 76 3.86 20.01 6.85
C ARG A 76 5.06 20.73 6.24
N GLY A 77 5.74 20.13 5.27
CA GLY A 77 6.97 20.68 4.68
C GLY A 77 8.17 20.71 5.63
N GLN A 78 8.03 20.16 6.83
CA GLN A 78 9.08 20.05 7.85
C GLN A 78 9.59 18.60 7.87
N GLY A 79 10.45 18.25 6.91
CA GLY A 79 11.10 16.94 6.94
C GLY A 79 11.58 16.43 5.59
N LYS A 80 12.77 16.85 5.17
CA LYS A 80 13.65 15.86 4.53
C LYS A 80 14.14 14.95 5.66
N MET A 81 13.49 13.81 5.88
CA MET A 81 13.91 12.85 6.90
C MET A 81 15.33 12.34 6.59
N GLN A 82 16.34 12.99 7.18
CA GLN A 82 17.68 12.41 7.27
C GLN A 82 17.62 11.25 8.26
N LYS A 83 18.36 10.18 7.94
CA LYS A 83 18.06 8.79 8.35
C LYS A 83 18.14 8.48 9.86
N GLU A 84 18.47 9.45 10.71
CA GLU A 84 18.56 9.29 12.16
C GLU A 84 17.68 10.31 12.92
N GLU A 85 17.57 11.54 12.43
CA GLU A 85 16.81 12.63 13.08
C GLU A 85 15.28 12.45 12.96
N GLY A 86 14.83 11.63 12.00
CA GLY A 86 13.42 11.35 11.75
C GLY A 86 12.73 10.44 12.77
N ARG A 87 13.45 9.75 13.67
CA ARG A 87 12.82 8.97 14.76
C ARG A 87 12.48 9.89 15.93
N LEU A 88 11.36 10.62 15.81
CA LEU A 88 10.85 11.44 16.90
C LEU A 88 10.75 10.63 18.20
N THR A 89 11.25 11.17 19.30
CA THR A 89 11.21 10.49 20.59
C THR A 89 9.95 10.86 21.37
N GLY A 90 9.54 9.97 22.29
CA GLY A 90 8.31 10.14 23.07
C GLY A 90 7.03 10.09 22.23
N TRP A 91 6.01 10.83 22.67
CA TRP A 91 4.64 10.74 22.14
C TRP A 91 4.50 10.98 20.64
N ALA A 92 5.36 11.83 20.05
CA ALA A 92 5.27 12.16 18.63
C ALA A 92 5.70 10.99 17.71
N GLY A 93 6.79 10.28 18.04
CA GLY A 93 7.14 9.03 17.35
C GLY A 93 6.22 7.87 17.69
N THR A 94 5.65 7.86 18.90
CA THR A 94 4.61 6.89 19.26
C THR A 94 3.39 7.01 18.34
N LYS A 95 2.92 8.24 18.03
CA LYS A 95 1.75 8.48 17.15
C LYS A 95 1.88 7.86 15.76
N ARG A 96 3.05 7.90 15.15
CA ARG A 96 3.27 7.37 13.79
C ARG A 96 3.01 5.86 13.67
N LYS A 97 3.09 5.12 14.79
CA LYS A 97 2.84 3.68 14.85
C LYS A 97 1.36 3.31 14.89
N PHE A 98 0.48 4.31 14.97
CA PHE A 98 -0.97 4.14 15.01
C PHE A 98 -1.62 4.73 13.77
N VAL A 99 -2.68 4.07 13.31
CA VAL A 99 -3.53 4.50 12.20
C VAL A 99 -4.95 4.64 12.73
N CYS A 100 -5.67 5.66 12.28
CA CYS A 100 -7.10 5.79 12.57
C CYS A 100 -7.88 4.89 11.59
N LEU A 101 -8.92 4.22 12.09
CA LEU A 101 -9.84 3.42 11.26
C LEU A 101 -11.11 4.22 10.95
N ASP A 102 -11.61 4.98 11.93
CA ASP A 102 -12.85 5.76 11.86
C ASP A 102 -12.74 6.98 10.91
N GLU A 103 -11.66 7.76 11.06
CA GLU A 103 -11.36 8.92 10.22
C GLU A 103 -10.26 8.57 9.22
N ILE A 104 -10.66 8.17 8.01
CA ILE A 104 -9.73 7.93 6.91
C ILE A 104 -9.18 9.27 6.42
N GLU A 105 -7.86 9.46 6.55
CA GLU A 105 -7.20 10.65 6.03
C GLU A 105 -7.37 10.76 4.51
N TYR A 106 -7.78 11.94 4.04
CA TYR A 106 -7.96 12.17 2.61
C TYR A 106 -6.65 11.97 1.85
N PRO A 107 -6.62 11.11 0.82
CA PRO A 107 -5.38 10.81 0.11
C PRO A 107 -4.92 12.02 -0.72
N GLY A 108 -3.69 12.45 -0.48
CA GLY A 108 -3.02 13.50 -1.26
C GLY A 108 -2.14 12.98 -2.38
N GLU A 109 -1.73 11.71 -2.28
CA GLU A 109 -0.81 11.06 -3.22
C GLU A 109 -1.43 9.77 -3.79
N HIS A 110 -0.88 9.31 -4.91
CA HIS A 110 -1.24 8.04 -5.54
C HIS A 110 -0.03 7.44 -6.28
N ASP A 111 0.20 6.13 -6.14
CA ASP A 111 1.29 5.41 -6.84
C ASP A 111 0.99 3.90 -6.97
N ASP A 112 1.76 3.18 -7.80
CA ASP A 112 1.72 1.73 -7.94
C ASP A 112 2.45 1.05 -6.75
N ILE A 113 1.72 0.38 -5.88
CA ILE A 113 2.30 -0.32 -4.71
C ILE A 113 2.44 -1.81 -5.02
N VAL A 114 3.65 -2.36 -4.90
CA VAL A 114 3.93 -3.79 -5.11
C VAL A 114 4.28 -4.48 -3.79
N ILE A 115 3.42 -5.38 -3.35
CA ILE A 115 3.65 -6.26 -2.19
C ILE A 115 4.28 -7.56 -2.71
N GLN A 116 5.38 -8.00 -2.11
CA GLN A 116 6.06 -9.26 -2.44
C GLN A 116 5.78 -10.31 -1.36
N PHE A 117 5.71 -11.58 -1.78
CA PHE A 117 5.40 -12.74 -0.93
C PHE A 117 6.36 -13.89 -1.24
N ASP A 118 6.67 -14.69 -0.23
CA ASP A 118 7.57 -15.84 -0.36
C ASP A 118 6.97 -16.98 -1.19
N SER A 119 5.64 -17.10 -1.22
CA SER A 119 4.93 -18.13 -2.01
C SER A 119 3.70 -17.58 -2.75
N ALA A 120 3.36 -18.24 -3.86
CA ALA A 120 2.14 -17.98 -4.62
C ALA A 120 0.88 -18.21 -3.76
N GLU A 121 0.92 -19.18 -2.85
CA GLU A 121 -0.19 -19.55 -1.98
C GLU A 121 -0.55 -18.44 -0.99
N ILE A 122 0.47 -17.81 -0.37
CA ILE A 122 0.28 -16.67 0.53
C ILE A 122 -0.24 -15.46 -0.24
N ARG A 123 0.35 -15.15 -1.41
CA ARG A 123 -0.14 -14.09 -2.31
C ARG A 123 -1.62 -14.33 -2.69
N ASP A 124 -1.98 -15.55 -3.03
CA ASP A 124 -3.32 -15.87 -3.51
C ASP A 124 -4.36 -15.88 -2.38
N THR A 125 -3.96 -16.29 -1.18
CA THR A 125 -4.76 -16.15 0.05
C THR A 125 -4.98 -14.68 0.38
N PHE A 126 -3.93 -13.86 0.30
CA PHE A 126 -4.03 -12.40 0.50
C PHE A 126 -4.92 -11.74 -0.56
N ALA A 127 -4.74 -12.09 -1.85
CA ALA A 127 -5.53 -11.54 -2.94
C ALA A 127 -7.02 -11.93 -2.88
N ALA A 128 -7.36 -13.06 -2.26
CA ALA A 128 -8.73 -13.47 -2.00
C ALA A 128 -9.43 -12.66 -0.89
N ALA A 129 -8.67 -12.02 0.00
CA ALA A 129 -9.18 -11.15 1.06
C ALA A 129 -9.46 -9.70 0.60
N LEU A 130 -9.18 -9.36 -0.65
CA LEU A 130 -9.33 -8.00 -1.18
C LEU A 130 -10.72 -7.78 -1.81
N PRO A 131 -11.31 -6.57 -1.71
CA PRO A 131 -12.69 -6.30 -2.14
C PRO A 131 -12.91 -6.45 -3.65
N ALA A 132 -11.83 -6.38 -4.44
CA ALA A 132 -11.81 -6.87 -5.82
C ALA A 132 -10.74 -7.96 -5.96
N ALA A 133 -11.10 -9.19 -5.59
CA ALA A 133 -10.21 -10.36 -5.71
C ALA A 133 -9.60 -10.47 -7.11
N ALA A 134 -8.27 -10.31 -7.20
CA ALA A 134 -7.50 -10.00 -8.42
C ALA A 134 -8.09 -10.61 -9.70
N VAL A 135 -8.84 -9.77 -10.44
CA VAL A 135 -9.90 -10.25 -11.34
C VAL A 135 -9.35 -10.72 -12.69
N GLY A 136 -8.97 -11.99 -12.77
CA GLY A 136 -8.63 -12.68 -14.02
C GLY A 136 -9.82 -12.94 -14.95
N ARG A 137 -10.72 -11.96 -15.18
CA ARG A 137 -11.91 -12.12 -16.03
C ARG A 137 -11.61 -11.86 -17.51
N LYS A 138 -11.33 -12.93 -18.24
CA LYS A 138 -11.33 -12.93 -19.71
C LYS A 138 -12.71 -13.32 -20.26
N PHE A 139 -13.61 -12.36 -20.42
CA PHE A 139 -14.88 -12.59 -21.11
C PHE A 139 -14.70 -12.44 -22.62
N THR A 140 -14.71 -13.55 -23.37
CA THR A 140 -14.53 -13.56 -24.83
C THR A 140 -15.77 -14.10 -25.52
N VAL A 141 -16.55 -13.24 -26.16
CA VAL A 141 -17.66 -13.64 -27.04
C VAL A 141 -17.18 -13.60 -28.49
N ARG A 142 -17.16 -14.77 -29.15
CA ARG A 142 -16.99 -14.87 -30.59
C ARG A 142 -18.33 -15.24 -31.21
N ARG A 143 -18.98 -14.28 -31.86
CA ARG A 143 -20.20 -14.53 -32.65
C ARG A 143 -19.81 -14.76 -34.10
N LYS A 144 -20.18 -15.91 -34.65
CA LYS A 144 -20.11 -16.17 -36.10
C LYS A 144 -21.34 -15.52 -36.75
N MET A 145 -21.14 -14.85 -37.89
CA MET A 145 -22.25 -14.53 -38.82
C MET A 145 -22.51 -15.73 -39.72
#